data_AF-A0A522MXH3-F1
#
_entry.id   AF-A0A522MXH3-F1
#
_cell.length_a   1.000
_cell.length_b   1.000
_cell.length_c   1.000
_cell.angle_alpha   90.00
_cell.angle_beta   90.00
_cell.angle_gamma   90.00
#
_symmetry.space_group_name_H-M   'P 1'
#
loop_
_entity.id
_entity.type
_entity.pdbx_description
1 polymer ?
#
loop_
_entity_poly.entity_id
_entity_poly.type
_entity_poly.pdbx_seq_one_letter_code
_entity_poly.pdbx_strand_id
1 'polypeptide(L)'
;MPTMRLYRDPSKPGALSVDEAFYRRLAEATEERKPALQHVIPKRTGWAWPVRAGQVCRLVAVEGPQVGDLNIWNLHNPRERFWASRTR
;
A
#
# COMPACT_ATOMS: atom_id res chain seq x y z
N MET A 1 14.60 12.84 -3.62
CA MET A 1 13.77 11.62 -3.47
C MET A 1 13.88 10.86 -4.78
N PRO A 2 14.36 9.60 -4.82
CA PRO A 2 14.36 8.89 -6.09
C PRO A 2 12.90 8.71 -6.51
N THR A 3 12.55 9.26 -7.67
CA THR A 3 11.27 9.06 -8.34
C THR A 3 10.99 7.56 -8.36
N MET A 4 9.83 7.12 -7.89
CA MET A 4 9.38 5.74 -8.06
C MET A 4 9.34 5.47 -9.56
N ARG A 5 10.43 4.90 -10.09
CA ARG A 5 10.51 4.47 -11.48
C ARG A 5 9.67 3.22 -11.54
N LEU A 6 8.44 3.36 -12.00
CA LEU A 6 7.74 2.25 -12.64
C LEU A 6 8.70 1.75 -13.72
N TYR A 7 9.41 0.66 -13.46
CA TYR A 7 10.17 -0.01 -14.49
C TYR A 7 9.12 -0.57 -15.45
N ARG A 8 9.24 -0.22 -16.73
CA ARG A 8 8.41 -0.81 -17.77
C ARG A 8 9.27 -1.89 -18.39
N ASP A 9 8.95 -3.15 -18.10
CA ASP A 9 9.61 -4.28 -18.73
C ASP A 9 9.41 -4.18 -20.26
N PRO A 10 10.47 -3.96 -21.06
CA PRO A 10 10.35 -3.85 -22.51
C PRO A 10 9.85 -5.14 -23.17
N SER A 11 10.06 -6.29 -22.51
CA SER A 11 9.66 -7.62 -23.00
C SER A 11 8.21 -7.99 -22.65
N LYS A 12 7.60 -7.29 -21.69
CA LYS A 12 6.21 -7.48 -21.25
C LYS A 12 5.47 -6.14 -21.15
N PRO A 13 5.18 -5.50 -22.29
CA PRO A 13 4.45 -4.24 -22.31
C PRO A 13 3.05 -4.43 -21.70
N GLY A 14 2.87 -3.97 -20.47
CA GLY A 14 1.63 -4.09 -19.69
C GLY A 14 1.80 -4.70 -18.30
N ALA A 15 2.90 -5.42 -18.05
CA ALA A 15 3.25 -5.88 -16.72
C ALA A 15 3.91 -4.74 -15.93
N LEU A 16 3.38 -4.43 -14.75
CA LEU A 16 4.07 -3.57 -13.80
C LEU A 16 5.23 -4.38 -13.22
N SER A 17 6.47 -4.02 -13.55
CA SER A 17 7.64 -4.56 -12.87
C SER A 17 8.01 -3.63 -11.72
N VAL A 18 8.21 -4.23 -10.54
CA VAL A 18 8.57 -3.54 -9.31
C VAL A 18 10.02 -3.84 -8.96
N ASP A 19 10.69 -2.91 -8.28
CA ASP A 19 12.02 -3.17 -7.72
C ASP A 19 11.89 -4.10 -6.50
N GLU A 20 11.88 -5.40 -6.77
CA GLU A 20 11.73 -6.43 -5.74
C GLU A 20 12.84 -6.36 -4.69
N ALA A 21 14.08 -6.07 -5.10
CA ALA A 21 15.20 -6.00 -4.17
C ALA A 21 15.03 -4.83 -3.19
N PHE A 22 14.55 -3.68 -3.68
CA PHE A 22 14.19 -2.55 -2.83
C PHE A 22 13.08 -2.89 -1.84
N TYR A 23 11.96 -3.45 -2.32
CA TYR A 23 10.83 -3.78 -1.44
C TYR A 23 11.15 -4.92 -0.46
N ARG A 24 12.06 -5.83 -0.81
CA ARG A 24 12.54 -6.88 0.10
C ARG A 24 13.33 -6.31 1.27
N ARG A 25 14.28 -5.41 1.01
CA ARG A 25 15.00 -4.71 2.10
C ARG A 25 14.06 -3.92 3.00
N LEU A 26 13.04 -3.29 2.40
CA LEU A 26 11.97 -2.65 3.18
C LEU A 26 11.20 -3.67 4.03
N ALA A 27 10.87 -4.85 3.52
CA ALA A 27 10.18 -5.86 4.31
C ALA A 27 11.05 -6.39 5.48
N GLU A 28 12.34 -6.59 5.27
CA GLU A 28 13.29 -7.07 6.28
C GLU A 28 13.49 -6.06 7.42
N ALA A 29 13.59 -4.76 7.10
CA ALA A 29 13.78 -3.70 8.08
C ALA A 29 12.50 -3.32 8.86
N THR A 30 11.54 -4.25 9.03
CA THR A 30 10.23 -3.96 9.64
C THR A 30 10.31 -3.53 11.09
N GLU A 31 11.11 -4.23 11.89
CA GLU A 31 11.25 -3.97 13.32
C GLU A 31 12.07 -2.70 13.62
N GLU A 32 12.81 -2.19 12.63
CA GLU A 32 13.62 -0.97 12.75
C GLU A 32 12.82 0.31 12.50
N ARG A 33 11.60 0.21 11.94
CA ARG A 33 10.78 1.37 11.59
C ARG A 33 9.99 1.88 12.78
N LYS A 34 9.98 3.21 12.95
CA LYS A 34 9.07 3.90 13.87
C LYS A 34 7.71 4.16 13.19
N PRO A 35 6.58 3.72 13.75
CA PRO A 35 5.27 4.03 13.20
C PRO A 35 5.01 5.53 13.18
N ALA A 36 4.63 6.08 12.02
CA ALA A 36 4.19 7.47 11.90
C ALA A 36 2.74 7.66 12.37
N LEU A 37 1.93 6.60 12.29
CA LEU A 37 0.52 6.56 12.67
C LEU A 37 0.17 5.13 13.10
N GLN A 38 -0.53 5.00 14.22
CA GLN A 38 -1.07 3.73 14.71
C GLN A 38 -2.50 3.95 15.18
N HIS A 39 -3.43 3.14 14.69
CA HIS A 39 -4.85 3.26 14.99
C HIS A 39 -5.55 1.90 14.89
N VAL A 40 -6.50 1.65 15.78
CA VAL A 40 -7.35 0.46 15.77
C VAL A 40 -8.71 0.87 15.22
N ILE A 41 -9.13 0.25 14.11
CA ILE A 41 -10.46 0.49 13.52
C ILE A 41 -11.50 -0.36 14.28
N PRO A 42 -12.50 0.25 14.93
CA PRO A 42 -13.53 -0.51 15.61
C PRO A 42 -14.33 -1.41 14.67
N LYS A 43 -14.81 -2.55 15.18
CA LYS A 43 -15.63 -3.50 14.41
C LYS A 43 -16.84 -2.79 13.79
N ARG A 44 -17.15 -3.11 12.53
CA ARG A 44 -18.26 -2.53 11.75
C ARG A 44 -18.17 -1.02 11.51
N THR A 45 -16.96 -0.46 11.53
CA THR A 45 -16.71 0.95 11.19
C THR A 45 -15.71 1.07 10.04
N GLY A 46 -15.60 2.26 9.48
CA GLY A 46 -14.62 2.60 8.46
C GLY A 46 -13.73 3.75 8.92
N TRP A 47 -12.50 3.79 8.42
CA TRP A 47 -11.57 4.88 8.68
C TRP A 47 -10.76 5.18 7.43
N ALA A 48 -10.49 6.46 7.18
CA ALA A 48 -9.69 6.92 6.07
C ALA A 48 -8.53 7.77 6.61
N TRP A 49 -7.33 7.52 6.08
CA TRP A 49 -6.12 8.24 6.46
C TRP A 49 -5.17 8.37 5.26
N PRO A 50 -4.34 9.41 5.21
CA PRO A 50 -3.35 9.56 4.14
C PRO A 50 -2.15 8.63 4.36
N VAL A 51 -1.65 8.06 3.27
CA VAL A 51 -0.33 7.42 3.20
C VAL A 51 0.44 8.13 2.10
N ARG A 52 1.52 8.83 2.46
CA ARG A 52 2.34 9.60 1.51
C ARG A 52 3.22 8.66 0.69
N ALA A 53 3.59 9.08 -0.52
CA ALA A 53 4.52 8.33 -1.35
C ALA A 53 5.83 8.02 -0.59
N GLY A 54 6.26 6.76 -0.62
CA GLY A 54 7.42 6.27 0.12
C GLY A 54 7.12 5.78 1.55
N GLN A 55 5.91 5.95 2.06
CA GLN A 55 5.49 5.34 3.32
C GLN A 55 4.95 3.92 3.10
N VAL A 56 5.02 3.11 4.15
CA VAL A 56 4.44 1.76 4.20
C VAL A 56 3.29 1.74 5.19
N CYS A 57 2.19 1.09 4.81
CA CYS A 57 1.04 0.85 5.68
C CYS A 57 0.90 -0.65 5.94
N ARG A 58 0.64 -1.03 7.20
CA ARG A 58 0.43 -2.42 7.61
C ARG A 58 -0.95 -2.56 8.25
N LEU A 59 -1.78 -3.44 7.69
CA LEU A 59 -3.09 -3.80 8.24
C LEU A 59 -2.95 -5.12 9.00
N VAL A 60 -3.41 -5.16 10.24
CA VAL A 60 -3.25 -6.33 11.13
C VAL A 60 -4.59 -6.65 11.79
N ALA A 61 -4.96 -7.93 11.80
CA ALA A 61 -6.05 -8.43 12.61
C ALA A 61 -5.57 -8.61 14.05
N VAL A 62 -5.99 -7.72 14.96
CA VAL A 62 -5.39 -7.60 16.31
C VAL A 62 -6.04 -8.50 17.39
N GLU A 63 -7.29 -8.92 17.21
CA GLU A 63 -8.04 -9.70 18.21
C GLU A 63 -8.45 -11.10 17.74
N GLY A 64 -8.43 -11.37 16.42
CA GLY A 64 -8.90 -12.62 15.84
C GLY A 64 -9.20 -12.49 14.35
N PRO A 65 -9.71 -13.55 13.70
CA PRO A 65 -10.03 -13.53 12.28
C PRO A 65 -11.05 -12.45 11.92
N GLN A 66 -10.69 -11.57 10.99
CA GLN A 66 -11.53 -10.47 10.54
C GLN A 66 -11.25 -10.15 9.08
N VAL A 67 -12.31 -9.91 8.30
CA VAL A 67 -12.22 -9.39 6.93
C VAL A 67 -12.41 -7.88 6.96
N GLY A 68 -11.68 -7.16 6.11
CA GLY A 68 -11.84 -5.72 5.93
C GLY A 68 -11.92 -5.37 4.45
N ASP A 69 -12.78 -4.40 4.13
CA ASP A 69 -12.88 -3.84 2.79
C ASP A 69 -11.84 -2.74 2.62
N LEU A 70 -10.99 -2.86 1.60
CA LEU A 70 -9.96 -1.88 1.29
C LEU A 70 -10.32 -1.09 0.04
N ASN A 71 -10.32 0.23 0.18
CA ASN A 71 -10.37 1.16 -0.93
C ASN A 71 -9.19 2.13 -0.85
N ILE A 72 -8.65 2.51 -2.01
CA ILE A 72 -7.51 3.42 -2.12
C ILE A 72 -7.83 4.48 -3.15
N TRP A 73 -7.51 5.74 -2.85
CA TRP A 73 -7.66 6.89 -3.73
C TRP A 73 -6.35 7.66 -3.80
N ASN A 74 -6.10 8.33 -4.93
CA ASN A 74 -5.01 9.30 -4.99
C ASN A 74 -5.35 10.48 -4.06
N LEU A 75 -4.44 10.79 -3.12
CA LEU A 75 -4.60 11.85 -2.12
C LEU A 75 -4.90 13.22 -2.74
N HIS A 76 -4.41 13.48 -3.94
CA HIS A 76 -4.56 14.74 -4.65
C HIS A 76 -5.55 14.66 -5.83
N ASN A 77 -6.15 13.49 -6.08
CA ASN A 77 -7.12 13.30 -7.15
C ASN A 77 -8.13 12.18 -6.80
N PRO A 78 -9.28 12.49 -6.19
CA PRO A 78 -10.25 11.46 -5.77
C PRO A 78 -10.94 10.74 -6.94
N ARG A 79 -10.77 11.20 -8.19
CA ARG A 79 -11.24 10.48 -9.38
C ARG A 79 -10.33 9.29 -9.73
N GLU A 80 -9.06 9.35 -9.34
CA GLU A 80 -8.15 8.23 -9.45
C GLU A 80 -8.25 7.36 -8.19
N ARG A 81 -8.66 6.11 -8.39
CA ARG A 81 -8.92 5.16 -7.31
C ARG A 81 -8.55 3.75 -7.71
N PHE A 82 -8.38 2.89 -6.70
CA PHE A 82 -8.14 1.47 -6.89
C PHE A 82 -9.22 0.85 -7.79
N TRP A 83 -8.76 0.13 -8.81
CA TRP A 83 -9.61 -0.55 -9.78
C TRP A 83 -9.39 -2.06 -9.70
N ALA A 84 -10.11 -2.69 -8.76
CA ALA A 84 -10.00 -4.12 -8.49
C ALA A 84 -10.13 -5.01 -9.73
N SER A 85 -11.07 -4.72 -10.63
CA SER A 85 -11.31 -5.54 -11.84
C SER A 85 -10.15 -5.51 -12.84
N ARG A 86 -9.33 -4.45 -12.86
CA ARG A 86 -8.16 -4.36 -13.74
C ARG A 86 -6.90 -4.94 -13.10
N THR A 87 -6.90 -5.09 -11.77
CA THR A 87 -5.80 -5.72 -11.01
C THR A 87 -5.87 -7.25 -11.06
N ARG A 88 -7.06 -7.83 -11.20
CA ARG A 88 -7.26 -9.28 -11.35
C ARG A 88 -6.55 -9.79 -12.60
#